data_AF-A0A8T1DH58-F1
#
_entry.id   AF-A0A8T1DH58-F1
#
_cell.length_a   1.000
_cell.length_b   1.000
_cell.length_c   1.000
_cell.angle_alpha   90.00
_cell.angle_beta   90.00
_cell.angle_gamma   90.00
#
_symmetry.space_group_name_H-M   'P 1'
#
loop_
_entity.id
_entity.type
_entity.pdbx_description
1 polymer ?
#
loop_
_entity_poly.entity_id
_entity_poly.type
_entity_poly.pdbx_seq_one_letter_code
_entity_poly.pdbx_strand_id
1 'polypeptide(L)'
;MIERYFRLREFLPADDDDIADLLPSRSVHRKLEDLLSKLHCAESISKMLKSDGLTLLDARDLFDGLLEMRPTFSNYLVFEAAEVKVLAGEATSLTAEEASELEPFKMGVGALSSSEVVSSEVNEGFADRILKRRKVSVDPAMYKLLSAIPPSPNIVERLFSVTRGVLRHERRRLSPMTLEMILFLKVNEGYWDVTTVEASL
;
A
#
# COMPACT_ATOMS: atom_id res chain seq x y z
N MET A 1 -5.43 16.92 -14.55
CA MET A 1 -6.30 17.64 -15.52
C MET A 1 -7.54 18.24 -14.84
N ILE A 2 -8.38 17.45 -14.15
CA ILE A 2 -9.59 17.97 -13.48
C ILE A 2 -9.24 18.96 -12.35
N GLU A 3 -8.29 18.63 -11.48
CA GLU A 3 -7.85 19.53 -10.41
C GLU A 3 -7.33 20.87 -10.96
N ARG A 4 -6.58 20.83 -12.07
CA ARG A 4 -6.11 22.03 -12.77
C ARG A 4 -7.28 22.86 -13.32
N TYR A 5 -8.33 22.23 -13.83
CA TYR A 5 -9.55 22.93 -14.26
C TYR A 5 -10.17 23.72 -13.10
N PHE A 6 -10.28 23.14 -11.90
CA PHE A 6 -10.82 23.84 -10.73
C PHE A 6 -9.94 25.01 -10.29
N ARG A 7 -8.61 24.84 -10.29
CA ARG A 7 -7.68 25.96 -10.00
C ARG A 7 -7.76 27.09 -11.03
N LEU A 8 -8.00 26.77 -12.29
CA LEU A 8 -8.07 27.79 -13.36
C LEU A 8 -9.45 28.45 -13.46
N ARG A 9 -10.50 27.80 -12.96
CA ARG A 9 -11.88 28.29 -13.08
C ARG A 9 -12.09 29.66 -12.44
N GLU A 10 -11.41 29.98 -11.35
CA GLU A 10 -11.51 31.28 -10.68
C GLU A 10 -10.98 32.45 -11.54
N PHE A 11 -10.14 32.14 -12.53
CA PHE A 11 -9.55 33.12 -13.45
C PHE A 11 -10.28 33.20 -14.79
N LEU A 12 -11.31 32.38 -15.01
CA LEU A 12 -12.08 32.38 -16.26
C LEU A 12 -13.30 33.31 -16.11
N PRO A 13 -13.40 34.38 -16.92
CA PRO A 13 -14.56 35.26 -16.89
C PRO A 13 -15.83 34.48 -17.25
N ALA A 14 -16.85 34.55 -16.40
CA ALA A 14 -18.11 33.86 -16.61
C ALA A 14 -19.02 34.56 -17.65
N ASP A 15 -18.74 35.84 -17.91
CA ASP A 15 -19.52 36.73 -18.78
C ASP A 15 -18.84 36.96 -20.15
N ASP A 16 -17.75 36.24 -20.43
CA ASP A 16 -17.05 36.30 -21.71
C ASP A 16 -17.74 35.35 -22.71
N ASP A 17 -18.56 35.93 -23.60
CA ASP A 17 -19.32 35.21 -24.61
C ASP A 17 -18.41 34.37 -25.55
N ASP A 18 -17.14 34.77 -25.74
CA ASP A 18 -16.20 34.05 -26.61
C ASP A 18 -15.75 32.69 -25.99
N ILE A 19 -15.90 32.52 -24.68
CA ILE A 19 -15.42 31.35 -23.92
C ILE A 19 -16.57 30.62 -23.22
N ALA A 20 -17.73 31.26 -23.06
CA ALA A 20 -18.90 30.71 -22.38
C ALA A 20 -19.33 29.32 -22.92
N ASP A 21 -19.30 29.14 -24.25
CA ASP A 21 -19.65 27.88 -24.91
C ASP A 21 -18.62 26.76 -24.70
N LEU A 22 -17.38 27.10 -24.32
CA LEU A 22 -16.30 26.15 -24.03
C LEU A 22 -16.30 25.69 -22.56
N LEU A 23 -17.01 26.40 -21.68
CA LEU A 23 -17.06 26.08 -20.26
C LEU A 23 -18.06 24.93 -19.97
N PRO A 24 -17.70 24.00 -19.07
CA PRO A 24 -18.65 22.98 -18.62
C PRO A 24 -19.90 23.63 -18.02
N SER A 25 -21.07 23.15 -18.44
CA SER A 25 -22.34 23.56 -17.84
C SER A 25 -22.35 23.26 -16.34
N ARG A 26 -23.22 23.94 -15.59
CA ARG A 26 -23.31 23.78 -14.13
C ARG A 26 -23.54 22.33 -13.68
N SER A 27 -24.27 21.54 -14.46
CA SER A 27 -24.51 20.12 -14.19
C SER A 27 -23.26 19.28 -14.41
N VAL A 28 -22.48 19.55 -15.46
CA VAL A 28 -21.18 18.91 -15.73
C VAL A 28 -20.17 19.31 -14.66
N HIS A 29 -20.16 20.58 -14.23
CA HIS A 29 -19.30 21.07 -13.17
C HIS A 29 -19.49 20.27 -11.87
N ARG A 30 -20.73 20.07 -11.42
CA ARG A 30 -21.04 19.23 -10.23
C ARG A 30 -20.58 17.78 -10.39
N LYS A 31 -20.71 17.21 -11.59
CA LYS A 31 -20.19 15.86 -11.88
C LYS A 31 -18.67 15.82 -11.80
N LEU A 32 -17.97 16.86 -12.24
CA LEU A 32 -16.52 16.99 -12.12
C LEU A 32 -16.08 17.14 -10.66
N GLU A 33 -16.84 17.83 -9.82
CA GLU A 33 -16.58 17.94 -8.37
C GLU A 33 -16.67 16.57 -7.68
N ASP A 34 -17.75 15.82 -7.95
CA ASP A 34 -17.93 14.45 -7.45
C ASP A 34 -16.82 13.51 -7.94
N LEU A 35 -16.46 13.61 -9.22
CA LEU A 35 -15.36 12.83 -9.79
C LEU A 35 -14.02 13.18 -9.15
N LEU A 36 -13.73 14.47 -8.93
CA LEU A 36 -12.48 14.91 -8.30
C LEU A 36 -12.38 14.36 -6.87
N SER A 37 -13.47 14.40 -6.12
CA SER A 37 -13.55 13.86 -4.76
C SER A 37 -13.24 12.36 -4.72
N LYS A 38 -13.84 11.59 -5.64
CA LYS A 38 -13.57 10.14 -5.79
C LYS A 38 -12.12 9.86 -6.18
N LEU A 39 -11.53 10.69 -7.05
CA LEU A 39 -10.12 10.57 -7.42
C LEU A 39 -9.18 10.85 -6.25
N HIS A 40 -9.49 11.83 -5.39
CA HIS A 40 -8.70 12.06 -4.17
C HIS A 40 -8.78 10.89 -3.18
N CYS A 41 -9.94 10.24 -3.04
CA CYS A 41 -10.04 9.01 -2.25
C CYS A 41 -9.15 7.89 -2.79
N ALA A 42 -9.22 7.65 -4.11
CA ALA A 42 -8.38 6.64 -4.77
C ALA A 42 -6.88 6.99 -4.70
N GLU A 43 -6.53 8.26 -4.83
CA GLU A 43 -5.17 8.76 -4.67
C GLU A 43 -4.66 8.54 -3.23
N SER A 44 -5.49 8.83 -2.22
CA SER A 44 -5.17 8.59 -0.82
C SER A 44 -4.88 7.11 -0.55
N ILE A 45 -5.72 6.21 -1.06
CA ILE A 45 -5.50 4.75 -0.97
C ILE A 45 -4.22 4.35 -1.72
N SER A 46 -4.01 4.83 -2.94
CA SER A 46 -2.81 4.49 -3.73
C SER A 46 -1.52 4.98 -3.07
N LYS A 47 -1.53 6.16 -2.44
CA LYS A 47 -0.39 6.67 -1.67
C LYS A 47 -0.16 5.83 -0.43
N MET A 48 -1.22 5.45 0.28
CA MET A 48 -1.12 4.59 1.46
C MET A 48 -0.57 3.22 1.07
N LEU A 49 -1.10 2.54 0.05
CA LEU A 49 -0.57 1.23 -0.41
C LEU A 49 0.91 1.26 -0.82
N LYS A 50 1.48 2.44 -1.07
CA LYS A 50 2.90 2.64 -1.40
C LYS A 50 3.76 3.00 -0.18
N SER A 51 3.17 3.28 0.97
CA SER A 51 3.96 3.49 2.19
C SER A 51 4.51 2.17 2.70
N ASP A 52 5.59 2.25 3.46
CA ASP A 52 6.20 1.07 4.07
C ASP A 52 5.40 0.66 5.33
N GLY A 53 5.49 -0.61 5.72
CA GLY A 53 4.90 -1.11 6.96
C GLY A 53 3.40 -1.46 6.92
N LEU A 54 2.75 -1.45 5.76
CA LEU A 54 1.40 -2.02 5.63
C LEU A 54 1.42 -3.54 5.60
N THR A 55 0.45 -4.13 6.29
CA THR A 55 0.15 -5.56 6.21
C THR A 55 -0.83 -5.85 5.07
N LEU A 56 -0.96 -7.11 4.67
CA LEU A 56 -2.00 -7.56 3.73
C LEU A 56 -3.42 -7.24 4.23
N LEU A 57 -3.65 -7.28 5.55
CA LEU A 57 -4.91 -6.85 6.16
C LEU A 57 -5.22 -5.39 5.89
N ASP A 58 -4.22 -4.52 6.07
CA ASP A 58 -4.38 -3.09 5.83
C ASP A 58 -4.68 -2.80 4.37
N ALA A 59 -3.99 -3.49 3.46
CA ALA A 59 -4.28 -3.37 2.04
C ALA A 59 -5.69 -3.84 1.70
N ARG A 60 -6.13 -4.96 2.26
CA ARG A 60 -7.50 -5.45 2.06
C ARG A 60 -8.54 -4.44 2.52
N ASP A 61 -8.42 -3.90 3.73
CA ASP A 61 -9.38 -2.91 4.22
C ASP A 61 -9.43 -1.69 3.30
N LEU A 62 -8.27 -1.24 2.80
CA LEU A 62 -8.18 -0.15 1.83
C LEU A 62 -8.87 -0.48 0.50
N PHE A 63 -8.75 -1.72 0.02
CA PHE A 63 -9.44 -2.19 -1.18
C PHE A 63 -10.95 -2.35 -0.96
N ASP A 64 -11.39 -2.84 0.19
CA ASP A 64 -12.81 -2.94 0.55
C ASP A 64 -13.44 -1.54 0.59
N GLY A 65 -12.76 -0.56 1.21
CA GLY A 65 -13.17 0.84 1.16
C GLY A 65 -13.15 1.44 -0.26
N LEU A 66 -12.26 0.98 -1.14
CA LEU A 66 -12.28 1.36 -2.57
C LEU A 66 -13.49 0.77 -3.29
N LEU A 67 -13.85 -0.48 -2.99
CA LEU A 67 -14.99 -1.18 -3.58
C LEU A 67 -16.33 -0.57 -3.15
N GLU A 68 -16.44 -0.12 -1.90
CA GLU A 68 -17.59 0.67 -1.44
C GLU A 68 -17.76 1.96 -2.27
N MET A 69 -16.65 2.64 -2.58
CA MET A 69 -16.67 3.87 -3.37
C MET A 69 -16.92 3.62 -4.86
N ARG A 70 -16.40 2.52 -5.39
CA ARG A 70 -16.49 2.17 -6.81
C ARG A 70 -16.49 0.66 -7.01
N PRO A 71 -17.69 0.04 -7.02
CA PRO A 71 -17.84 -1.41 -7.15
C PRO A 71 -17.25 -2.00 -8.43
N THR A 72 -17.09 -1.18 -9.49
CA THR A 72 -16.51 -1.63 -10.76
C THR A 72 -15.05 -2.06 -10.67
N PHE A 73 -14.34 -1.73 -9.57
CA PHE A 73 -12.99 -2.23 -9.33
C PHE A 73 -12.93 -3.71 -8.93
N SER A 74 -14.06 -4.34 -8.58
CA SER A 74 -14.11 -5.76 -8.21
C SER A 74 -13.53 -6.68 -9.29
N ASN A 75 -13.73 -6.31 -10.57
CA ASN A 75 -13.21 -7.08 -11.71
C ASN A 75 -11.66 -7.04 -11.83
N TYR A 76 -10.99 -6.18 -11.08
CA TYR A 76 -9.53 -5.98 -11.14
C TYR A 76 -8.83 -6.36 -9.83
N LEU A 77 -9.58 -6.64 -8.77
CA LEU A 77 -9.06 -6.98 -7.46
C LEU A 77 -9.35 -8.46 -7.20
N VAL A 78 -8.32 -9.28 -7.32
CA VAL A 78 -8.39 -10.71 -7.02
C VAL A 78 -7.43 -10.98 -5.88
N PHE A 79 -7.97 -11.30 -4.72
CA PHE A 79 -7.22 -11.88 -3.61
C PHE A 79 -7.46 -13.39 -3.59
N GLU A 80 -6.47 -14.16 -3.15
CA GLU A 80 -6.67 -15.60 -2.97
C GLU A 80 -7.64 -15.86 -1.81
N ALA A 81 -8.68 -16.65 -2.07
CA ALA A 81 -9.79 -16.86 -1.13
C ALA A 81 -9.33 -17.44 0.23
N ALA A 82 -8.28 -18.26 0.22
CA ALA A 82 -7.66 -18.82 1.42
C ALA A 82 -7.07 -17.71 2.32
N GLU A 83 -6.29 -16.82 1.71
CA GLU A 83 -5.67 -15.68 2.39
C GLU A 83 -6.75 -14.75 2.96
N VAL A 84 -7.78 -14.45 2.17
CA VAL A 84 -8.94 -13.65 2.58
C VAL A 84 -9.62 -14.26 3.82
N LYS A 85 -9.84 -15.57 3.90
CA LYS A 85 -10.47 -16.20 5.07
C LYS A 85 -9.59 -16.08 6.32
N VAL A 86 -8.28 -16.31 6.18
CA VAL A 86 -7.36 -16.17 7.31
C VAL A 86 -7.30 -14.73 7.81
N LEU A 87 -7.19 -13.79 6.89
CA LEU A 87 -7.15 -12.37 7.18
C LEU A 87 -8.48 -11.86 7.79
N ALA A 88 -9.62 -12.45 7.43
CA ALA A 88 -10.90 -12.12 8.04
C ALA A 88 -11.08 -12.68 9.47
N GLY A 89 -10.13 -13.47 9.98
CA GLY A 89 -10.28 -14.19 11.26
C GLY A 89 -11.14 -15.46 11.14
N GLU A 90 -11.48 -15.88 9.92
CA GLU A 90 -12.27 -17.08 9.61
C GLU A 90 -11.35 -18.26 9.26
N ALA A 91 -10.18 -18.36 9.89
CA ALA A 91 -9.21 -19.42 9.63
C ALA A 91 -9.76 -20.84 9.89
N THR A 92 -10.87 -20.98 10.60
CA THR A 92 -11.58 -22.24 10.84
C THR A 92 -12.50 -22.66 9.69
N SER A 93 -12.77 -21.78 8.71
CA SER A 93 -13.61 -22.06 7.52
C SER A 93 -12.79 -22.44 6.27
N LEU A 94 -11.48 -22.62 6.41
CA LEU A 94 -10.60 -23.05 5.33
C LEU A 94 -10.95 -24.46 4.86
N THR A 95 -10.99 -24.64 3.54
CA THR A 95 -11.09 -25.99 2.95
C THR A 95 -9.77 -26.75 3.12
N ALA A 96 -9.78 -28.07 2.93
CA ALA A 96 -8.57 -28.88 3.04
C ALA A 96 -7.49 -28.48 2.02
N GLU A 97 -7.91 -28.04 0.83
CA GLU A 97 -7.02 -27.56 -0.24
C GLU A 97 -6.39 -26.20 0.16
N GLU A 98 -7.22 -25.24 0.58
CA GLU A 98 -6.75 -23.92 1.06
C GLU A 98 -5.81 -24.06 2.27
N ALA A 99 -6.09 -25.00 3.18
CA ALA A 99 -5.25 -25.25 4.34
C ALA A 99 -3.90 -25.92 4.01
N SER A 100 -3.83 -26.63 2.87
CA SER A 100 -2.58 -27.20 2.34
C SER A 100 -1.72 -26.13 1.67
N GLU A 101 -2.34 -25.20 0.94
CA GLU A 101 -1.64 -24.06 0.32
C GLU A 101 -1.03 -23.13 1.36
N LEU A 102 -1.73 -22.94 2.48
CA LEU A 102 -1.29 -22.08 3.58
C LEU A 102 -0.39 -22.77 4.60
N GLU A 103 -0.07 -24.06 4.42
CA GLU A 103 0.80 -24.81 5.33
C GLU A 103 2.17 -24.14 5.57
N PRO A 104 2.88 -23.60 4.54
CA PRO A 104 4.17 -22.95 4.73
C PRO A 104 4.11 -21.68 5.61
N PHE A 105 2.92 -21.08 5.73
CA PHE A 105 2.69 -19.86 6.51
C PHE A 105 2.21 -20.13 7.93
N LYS A 106 2.04 -21.40 8.33
CA LYS A 106 1.76 -21.76 9.71
C LYS A 106 3.00 -21.59 10.57
N MET A 107 2.86 -20.93 11.72
CA MET A 107 3.92 -20.95 12.71
C MET A 107 4.02 -22.34 13.36
N GLY A 108 5.21 -22.93 13.32
CA GLY A 108 5.58 -23.98 14.28
C GLY A 108 5.48 -23.42 15.69
N VAL A 109 4.93 -24.19 16.64
CA VAL A 109 4.73 -23.78 18.03
C VAL A 109 6.05 -23.30 18.65
N GLY A 110 6.27 -21.99 18.67
CA GLY A 110 7.42 -21.36 19.34
C GLY A 110 7.99 -20.14 18.63
N ALA A 111 7.42 -18.96 18.88
CA ALA A 111 8.12 -17.71 19.20
C ALA A 111 7.18 -16.49 19.08
N LEU A 112 7.10 -15.70 20.16
CA LEU A 112 6.43 -14.39 20.22
C LEU A 112 7.14 -13.36 19.31
N SER A 113 6.49 -12.32 18.78
CA SER A 113 6.10 -11.10 19.52
C SER A 113 5.14 -10.22 18.69
N SER A 114 4.34 -9.40 19.37
CA SER A 114 3.44 -8.39 18.78
C SER A 114 4.25 -7.12 18.48
N SER A 115 4.14 -6.57 17.28
CA SER A 115 4.73 -5.27 16.95
C SER A 115 3.64 -4.21 17.01
N GLU A 116 3.82 -3.23 17.90
CA GLU A 116 2.94 -2.08 18.04
C GLU A 116 3.18 -1.11 16.89
N VAL A 117 2.12 -0.84 16.11
CA VAL A 117 2.16 0.13 15.02
C VAL A 117 1.97 1.52 15.61
N VAL A 118 3.06 2.29 15.68
CA VAL A 118 3.03 3.71 16.04
C VAL A 118 2.46 4.48 14.85
N SER A 119 1.26 5.06 15.02
CA SER A 119 0.65 5.93 14.02
C SER A 119 1.17 7.35 14.15
N SER A 120 1.81 7.87 13.10
CA SER A 120 2.18 9.27 12.99
C SER A 120 0.98 10.10 12.51
N GLU A 121 0.61 11.10 13.28
CA GLU A 121 -0.46 12.06 12.97
C GLU A 121 -0.01 13.04 11.88
N VAL A 122 -0.44 12.84 10.63
CA VAL A 122 -0.46 13.91 9.62
C VAL A 122 -1.72 13.79 8.78
N ASN A 123 -2.61 14.79 8.88
CA ASN A 123 -3.79 15.05 8.04
C ASN A 123 -4.56 13.81 7.57
N GLU A 124 -5.57 13.40 8.36
CA GLU A 124 -6.42 12.22 8.08
C GLU A 124 -6.95 12.17 6.64
N GLY A 125 -6.32 11.33 5.82
CA GLY A 125 -6.78 10.98 4.48
C GLY A 125 -7.92 9.96 4.53
N PHE A 126 -8.51 9.70 3.37
CA PHE A 126 -9.55 8.68 3.22
C PHE A 126 -9.05 7.28 3.65
N ALA A 127 -7.80 6.97 3.31
CA ALA A 127 -7.13 5.73 3.72
C ALA A 127 -7.01 5.59 5.25
N ASP A 128 -6.61 6.65 5.95
CA ASP A 128 -6.48 6.63 7.43
C ASP A 128 -7.81 6.36 8.11
N ARG A 129 -8.89 6.92 7.56
CA ARG A 129 -10.25 6.71 8.07
C ARG A 129 -10.72 5.27 7.91
N ILE A 130 -10.31 4.61 6.82
CA ILE A 130 -10.61 3.18 6.61
C ILE A 130 -9.88 2.34 7.66
N LEU A 131 -8.57 2.55 7.83
CA LEU A 131 -7.76 1.77 8.77
C LEU A 131 -8.21 1.99 10.23
N LYS A 132 -8.63 3.20 10.59
CA LYS A 132 -9.18 3.51 11.93
C LYS A 132 -10.55 2.87 12.21
N ARG A 133 -11.32 2.49 11.19
CA ARG A 133 -12.63 1.83 11.36
C ARG A 133 -12.51 0.35 11.71
N ARG A 134 -11.32 -0.24 11.63
CA ARG A 134 -11.11 -1.66 11.95
C ARG A 134 -11.53 -1.95 13.39
N LYS A 135 -12.60 -2.74 13.54
CA LYS A 135 -12.83 -3.51 14.76
C LYS A 135 -11.79 -4.61 14.76
N VAL A 136 -10.90 -4.62 15.75
CA VAL A 136 -9.90 -5.67 15.95
C VAL A 136 -10.64 -7.01 16.08
N SER A 137 -10.73 -7.77 14.98
CA SER A 137 -11.06 -9.19 15.06
C SER A 137 -9.81 -9.94 15.49
N VAL A 138 -10.02 -10.99 16.28
CA VAL A 138 -8.99 -11.74 17.00
C VAL A 138 -7.93 -12.25 16.02
N ASP A 139 -6.68 -11.88 16.27
CA ASP A 139 -5.50 -12.38 15.57
C ASP A 139 -5.52 -13.92 15.60
N PRO A 140 -5.66 -14.62 14.46
CA PRO A 140 -5.46 -16.05 14.45
C PRO A 140 -3.95 -16.27 14.56
N ALA A 141 -3.48 -16.51 15.79
CA ALA A 141 -2.08 -16.77 16.14
C ALA A 141 -1.39 -17.85 15.28
N MET A 142 -2.18 -18.63 14.52
CA MET A 142 -1.75 -19.71 13.64
C MET A 142 -1.03 -19.25 12.37
N TYR A 143 -1.34 -18.07 11.80
CA TYR A 143 -0.85 -17.63 10.48
C TYR A 143 -0.14 -16.26 10.50
N LYS A 144 0.58 -15.96 11.58
CA LYS A 144 1.25 -14.66 11.76
C LYS A 144 2.29 -14.32 10.67
N LEU A 145 2.80 -15.32 9.95
CA LEU A 145 3.72 -15.10 8.82
C LEU A 145 3.05 -14.39 7.64
N LEU A 146 1.72 -14.46 7.50
CA LEU A 146 1.01 -13.71 6.46
C LEU A 146 1.11 -12.20 6.66
N SER A 147 1.21 -11.70 7.90
CA SER A 147 1.39 -10.26 8.12
C SER A 147 2.77 -9.75 7.72
N ALA A 148 3.76 -10.63 7.56
CA ALA A 148 5.10 -10.29 7.09
C ALA A 148 5.19 -10.17 5.56
N ILE A 149 4.18 -10.64 4.83
CA ILE A 149 4.14 -10.51 3.37
C ILE A 149 3.66 -9.09 3.05
N PRO A 150 4.46 -8.29 2.32
CA PRO A 150 4.05 -6.95 1.94
C PRO A 150 2.91 -7.04 0.92
N PRO A 151 1.91 -6.14 1.02
CA PRO A 151 0.74 -6.17 0.14
C PRO A 151 1.02 -5.77 -1.31
N SER A 152 2.16 -5.14 -1.58
CA SER A 152 2.57 -4.80 -2.94
C SER A 152 4.02 -5.21 -3.20
N PRO A 153 4.33 -5.68 -4.42
CA PRO A 153 5.70 -5.97 -4.82
C PRO A 153 6.52 -4.71 -5.06
N ASN A 154 5.99 -3.51 -4.79
CA ASN A 154 6.69 -2.24 -5.00
C ASN A 154 8.01 -2.15 -4.21
N ILE A 155 8.15 -2.91 -3.11
CA ILE A 155 9.43 -3.06 -2.39
C ILE A 155 10.53 -3.63 -3.30
N VAL A 156 10.18 -4.55 -4.20
CA VAL A 156 11.10 -5.15 -5.18
C VAL A 156 11.45 -4.14 -6.27
N GLU A 157 10.50 -3.35 -6.75
CA GLU A 157 10.77 -2.29 -7.73
C GLU A 157 11.67 -1.17 -7.17
N ARG A 158 11.44 -0.79 -5.91
CA ARG A 158 12.32 0.13 -5.18
C ARG A 158 13.71 -0.48 -5.02
N LEU A 159 13.81 -1.75 -4.65
CA LEU A 159 15.08 -2.47 -4.57
C LEU A 159 15.82 -2.37 -5.91
N PHE A 160 15.18 -2.70 -7.04
CA PHE A 160 15.80 -2.60 -8.36
C PHE A 160 16.17 -1.16 -8.77
N SER A 161 15.44 -0.16 -8.30
CA SER A 161 15.80 1.24 -8.51
C SER A 161 17.05 1.63 -7.71
N VAL A 162 17.17 1.15 -6.47
CA VAL A 162 18.36 1.32 -5.64
C VAL A 162 19.55 0.57 -6.22
N THR A 163 19.36 -0.67 -6.68
CA THR A 163 20.43 -1.46 -7.31
C THR A 163 20.97 -0.77 -8.55
N ARG A 164 20.10 -0.21 -9.41
CA ARG A 164 20.50 0.60 -10.56
C ARG A 164 21.32 1.83 -10.14
N GLY A 165 20.99 2.47 -9.02
CA GLY A 165 21.77 3.58 -8.45
C GLY A 165 23.15 3.15 -7.94
N VAL A 166 23.26 1.96 -7.37
CA VAL A 166 24.53 1.37 -6.89
C VAL A 166 25.41 0.89 -8.05
N LEU A 167 24.79 0.35 -9.12
CA LEU A 167 25.42 -0.15 -10.34
C LEU A 167 25.69 0.93 -11.42
N ARG A 168 25.89 2.20 -11.02
CA ARG A 168 26.27 3.27 -11.97
C ARG A 168 27.51 2.89 -12.78
N HIS A 169 27.69 3.53 -13.94
CA HIS A 169 28.71 3.21 -14.95
C HIS A 169 30.14 2.97 -14.40
N GLU A 170 30.53 3.69 -13.34
CA GLU A 170 31.85 3.60 -12.71
C GLU A 170 32.04 2.34 -11.84
N ARG A 171 30.96 1.66 -11.45
CA ARG A 171 30.96 0.49 -10.54
C ARG A 171 30.62 -0.83 -11.24
N ARG A 172 30.70 -0.86 -12.58
CA ARG A 172 30.41 -2.06 -13.40
C ARG A 172 31.34 -3.25 -13.17
N ARG A 173 32.44 -3.09 -12.43
CA ARG A 173 33.39 -4.16 -12.08
C ARG A 173 33.12 -4.81 -10.72
N LEU A 174 32.03 -4.47 -10.04
CA LEU A 174 31.64 -5.15 -8.81
C LEU A 174 31.30 -6.61 -9.09
N SER A 175 31.83 -7.51 -8.27
CA SER A 175 31.40 -8.91 -8.30
C SER A 175 29.93 -9.01 -7.84
N PRO A 176 29.18 -10.02 -8.30
CA PRO A 176 27.81 -10.26 -7.83
C PRO A 176 27.71 -10.34 -6.30
N MET A 177 28.67 -11.00 -5.65
CA MET A 177 28.75 -11.13 -4.19
C MET A 177 28.92 -9.77 -3.50
N THR A 178 29.80 -8.92 -4.03
CA THR A 178 30.04 -7.58 -3.46
C THR A 178 28.81 -6.69 -3.62
N LEU A 179 28.13 -6.78 -4.77
CA LEU A 179 26.88 -6.07 -5.00
C LEU A 179 25.81 -6.51 -4.00
N GLU A 180 25.63 -7.81 -3.81
CA GLU A 180 24.66 -8.38 -2.87
C GLU A 180 24.91 -7.90 -1.44
N MET A 181 26.16 -7.96 -0.95
CA MET A 181 26.53 -7.42 0.37
C MET A 181 26.20 -5.93 0.53
N ILE A 182 26.52 -5.11 -0.47
CA ILE A 182 26.23 -3.67 -0.42
C ILE A 182 24.72 -3.44 -0.35
N LEU A 183 23.94 -4.17 -1.14
CA LEU A 183 22.49 -4.05 -1.16
C LEU A 183 21.85 -4.54 0.14
N PHE A 184 22.33 -5.66 0.67
CA PHE A 184 21.87 -6.19 1.95
C PHE A 184 22.05 -5.16 3.08
N LEU A 185 23.23 -4.55 3.17
CA LEU A 185 23.49 -3.51 4.17
C LEU A 185 22.61 -2.28 3.94
N LYS A 186 22.46 -1.84 2.68
CA LYS A 186 21.67 -0.65 2.34
C LYS A 186 20.18 -0.80 2.63
N VAL A 187 19.61 -1.96 2.32
CA VAL A 187 18.18 -2.23 2.52
C VAL A 187 17.86 -2.37 4.00
N ASN A 188 18.82 -2.91 4.77
CA ASN A 188 18.65 -3.14 6.20
C ASN A 188 19.29 -2.04 7.06
N GLU A 189 19.52 -0.82 6.53
CA GLU A 189 20.16 0.29 7.25
C GLU A 189 19.53 0.60 8.62
N GLY A 190 18.22 0.36 8.79
CA GLY A 190 17.53 0.54 10.07
C GLY A 190 17.77 -0.55 11.12
N TYR A 191 18.39 -1.67 10.75
CA TYR A 191 18.65 -2.82 11.64
C TYR A 191 20.07 -2.89 12.16
N TRP A 192 20.95 -2.00 11.70
CA TRP A 192 22.32 -1.93 12.16
C TRP A 192 22.75 -0.48 12.33
N ASP A 193 23.67 -0.29 13.25
CA ASP A 193 24.24 0.97 13.66
C ASP A 193 25.71 0.71 14.02
N VAL A 194 26.45 1.77 14.37
CA VAL A 194 27.87 1.61 14.71
C VAL A 194 28.04 0.65 15.90
N THR A 195 27.11 0.64 16.85
CA THR A 195 27.21 -0.19 18.06
C THR A 195 27.02 -1.69 17.76
N THR A 196 26.07 -2.06 16.90
CA THR A 196 25.83 -3.45 16.48
C THR A 196 26.97 -3.97 15.60
N VAL A 197 27.59 -3.12 14.78
CA VAL A 197 28.78 -3.49 13.99
C VAL A 197 30.00 -3.69 14.89
N GLU A 198 30.23 -2.81 15.86
CA GLU A 198 31.33 -2.95 16.84
C GLU A 198 31.20 -4.22 17.68
N ALA A 199 29.98 -4.63 18.05
CA ALA A 199 29.74 -5.86 18.80
C ALA A 199 29.99 -7.15 17.98
N SER A 200 30.10 -7.03 16.66
CA SER A 200 30.24 -8.16 15.72
C SER A 200 31.68 -8.35 15.21
N LEU A 201 32.61 -7.48 15.62
CA LEU A 201 34.04 -7.48 15.27
C LEU A 201 34.88 -8.12 16.39
#